data_AF-A0A485K4Q8-F1
#
_entry.id   AF-A0A485K4Q8-F1
#
_cell.length_a   1.000
_cell.length_b   1.000
_cell.length_c   1.000
_cell.angle_alpha   90.00
_cell.angle_beta   90.00
_cell.angle_gamma   90.00
#
_symmetry.space_group_name_H-M   'P 1'
#
loop_
_entity.id
_entity.type
_entity.pdbx_description
1 polymer ?
#
loop_
_entity_poly.entity_id
_entity_poly.type
_entity_poly.pdbx_seq_one_letter_code
_entity_poly.pdbx_strand_id
1 'polypeptide(L)'
;MFNAIGTKELRLSNALVNFGRFHDMYLAMKLGDRFNHRTLLLAGSVGMILGAILCQVYPSKANNWLQIACTLVLVGSFCFSIGSLGWLISTELVPEALGATSGAVSTFFTWTAQFFIGVYFQQISNPGHWGTHAFFIFASVMFVFFFFVWFFVPETRNETTDEITALYYTDEETYAAFATPAKLATMA
;
A
#
# COMPACT_ATOMS: atom_id res chain seq x y z
N MET A 1 0.31 -18.10 16.05
CA MET A 1 -1.10 -17.82 15.71
C MET A 1 -1.86 -19.08 15.32
N PHE A 2 -1.50 -19.83 14.26
CA PHE A 2 -2.28 -20.99 13.80
C PHE A 2 -2.30 -22.22 14.75
N ASN A 3 -1.24 -22.43 15.55
CA ASN A 3 -1.25 -23.47 16.59
C ASN A 3 -2.27 -23.21 17.72
N ALA A 4 -2.70 -21.96 17.92
CA ALA A 4 -3.73 -21.63 18.92
C ALA A 4 -5.16 -21.98 18.44
N ILE A 5 -5.34 -22.24 17.14
CA ILE A 5 -6.62 -22.56 16.50
C ILE A 5 -6.76 -24.08 16.26
N GLY A 6 -5.77 -24.88 16.67
CA GLY A 6 -5.79 -26.35 16.55
C GLY A 6 -5.47 -26.90 15.16
N THR A 7 -5.17 -26.04 14.18
CA THR A 7 -4.80 -26.46 12.82
C THR A 7 -3.31 -26.79 12.76
N LYS A 8 -2.96 -28.09 12.78
CA LYS A 8 -1.58 -28.57 12.60
C LYS A 8 -1.10 -28.52 11.13
N GLU A 9 -2.03 -28.43 10.19
CA GLU A 9 -1.77 -28.40 8.75
C GLU A 9 -1.44 -26.97 8.26
N LEU A 10 -0.18 -26.74 7.89
CA LEU A 10 0.30 -25.47 7.32
C LEU A 10 -0.44 -25.11 6.02
N ARG A 11 -0.85 -26.13 5.25
CA ARG A 11 -1.60 -25.98 3.99
C ARG A 11 -2.97 -25.34 4.20
N LEU A 12 -3.70 -25.79 5.23
CA LEU A 12 -5.01 -25.24 5.57
C LEU A 12 -4.90 -23.78 6.01
N SER A 13 -3.85 -23.46 6.79
CA SER A 13 -3.57 -22.10 7.25
C SER A 13 -3.30 -21.16 6.08
N ASN A 14 -2.46 -21.58 5.12
CA ASN A 14 -2.18 -20.79 3.91
C ASN A 14 -3.43 -20.62 3.03
N ALA A 15 -4.25 -21.66 2.88
CA ALA A 15 -5.48 -21.59 2.10
C ALA A 15 -6.47 -20.56 2.70
N LEU A 16 -6.65 -20.56 4.02
CA LEU A 16 -7.51 -19.61 4.72
C LEU A 16 -7.03 -18.16 4.56
N VAL A 17 -5.72 -17.93 4.70
CA VAL A 17 -5.13 -16.59 4.49
C VAL A 17 -5.35 -16.13 3.06
N ASN A 18 -5.14 -16.99 2.06
CA ASN A 18 -5.35 -16.63 0.65
C ASN A 18 -6.81 -16.32 0.34
N PHE A 19 -7.77 -17.05 0.93
CA PHE A 19 -9.19 -16.73 0.82
C PHE A 19 -9.54 -15.36 1.44
N GLY A 20 -8.96 -15.04 2.60
CA GLY A 20 -9.09 -13.72 3.21
C GLY A 20 -8.56 -12.61 2.29
N ARG A 21 -7.38 -12.81 1.72
CA ARG A 21 -6.78 -11.87 0.75
C ARG A 21 -7.63 -11.68 -0.49
N PHE A 22 -8.24 -12.73 -1.01
CA PHE A 22 -9.16 -12.64 -2.16
C PHE A 22 -10.40 -11.79 -1.82
N HIS A 23 -11.00 -12.03 -0.66
CA HIS A 23 -12.14 -11.26 -0.18
C HIS A 23 -11.81 -9.77 0.02
N ASP A 24 -10.64 -9.50 0.61
CA ASP A 24 -10.14 -8.15 0.82
C ASP A 24 -9.94 -7.39 -0.51
N MET A 25 -9.42 -8.07 -1.53
CA MET A 25 -9.29 -7.50 -2.88
C MET A 25 -10.64 -7.12 -3.49
N TYR A 26 -11.65 -7.98 -3.32
CA TYR A 26 -13.01 -7.70 -3.79
C TYR A 26 -13.64 -6.49 -3.10
N LEU A 27 -13.45 -6.37 -1.78
CA LEU A 27 -13.90 -5.20 -1.02
C LEU A 27 -13.18 -3.93 -1.46
N ALA A 28 -11.86 -4.00 -1.63
CA ALA A 28 -11.06 -2.88 -2.07
C ALA A 28 -11.49 -2.37 -3.45
N MET A 29 -11.79 -3.27 -4.38
CA MET A 29 -12.33 -2.90 -5.70
C MET A 29 -13.62 -2.08 -5.59
N LYS A 30 -14.59 -2.54 -4.78
CA LYS A 30 -15.84 -1.79 -4.55
C LYS A 30 -15.63 -0.43 -3.90
N LEU A 31 -14.64 -0.32 -3.02
CA LEU A 31 -14.29 0.94 -2.35
C LEU A 31 -13.58 1.90 -3.31
N GLY A 32 -12.66 1.39 -4.14
CA GLY A 32 -11.97 2.14 -5.20
C GLY A 32 -12.94 2.73 -6.21
N ASP A 33 -13.99 2.00 -6.57
CA ASP A 33 -15.03 2.50 -7.49
C ASP A 33 -15.87 3.64 -6.88
N ARG A 34 -15.95 3.75 -5.55
CA ARG A 34 -16.78 4.76 -4.86
C ARG A 34 -16.03 5.98 -4.35
N PHE A 35 -14.77 5.83 -3.98
CA PHE A 35 -13.96 6.90 -3.39
C PHE A 35 -12.79 7.28 -4.30
N ASN A 36 -12.27 8.48 -4.07
CA ASN A 36 -11.05 8.97 -4.71
C ASN A 36 -9.84 8.10 -4.34
N HIS A 37 -9.02 7.76 -5.33
CA HIS A 37 -7.89 6.84 -5.20
C HIS A 37 -6.84 7.41 -4.23
N ARG A 38 -6.55 8.71 -4.34
CA ARG A 38 -5.59 9.40 -3.46
C ARG A 38 -6.08 9.43 -2.02
N THR A 39 -7.38 9.67 -1.79
CA THR A 39 -7.97 9.70 -0.44
C THR A 39 -7.89 8.34 0.23
N LEU A 40 -8.13 7.25 -0.50
CA LEU A 40 -8.01 5.88 0.01
C LEU A 40 -6.55 5.50 0.34
N LEU A 41 -5.59 5.93 -0.49
CA LEU A 41 -4.16 5.75 -0.21
C LEU A 41 -3.74 6.48 1.08
N LEU A 42 -4.14 7.74 1.23
CA LEU A 42 -3.79 8.54 2.41
C LEU A 42 -4.49 8.02 3.67
N ALA A 43 -5.79 7.71 3.60
CA ALA A 43 -6.55 7.19 4.73
C ALA A 43 -5.99 5.85 5.23
N GLY A 44 -5.64 4.94 4.31
CA GLY A 44 -5.03 3.66 4.69
C GLY A 44 -3.63 3.81 5.23
N SER A 45 -2.82 4.73 4.68
CA SER A 45 -1.49 5.04 5.22
C SER A 45 -1.58 5.53 6.67
N VAL A 46 -2.55 6.41 6.99
CA VAL A 46 -2.81 6.84 8.37
C VAL A 46 -3.26 5.67 9.25
N GLY A 47 -4.18 4.83 8.76
CA GLY A 47 -4.63 3.63 9.47
C GLY A 47 -3.50 2.65 9.77
N MET A 48 -2.55 2.48 8.85
CA MET A 48 -1.37 1.64 9.03
C MET A 48 -0.39 2.24 10.04
N ILE A 49 -0.15 3.56 10.02
CA ILE A 49 0.72 4.23 11.00
C ILE A 49 0.13 4.08 12.41
N LEU A 50 -1.17 4.33 12.56
CA LEU A 50 -1.87 4.18 13.84
C LEU A 50 -1.86 2.71 14.31
N GLY A 51 -2.15 1.76 13.42
CA GLY A 51 -2.09 0.33 13.72
C GLY A 51 -0.69 -0.11 14.17
N ALA A 52 0.35 0.38 13.50
CA ALA A 52 1.74 0.10 13.85
C ALA A 52 2.09 0.66 15.23
N ILE A 53 1.74 1.91 15.53
CA ILE A 53 2.00 2.53 16.84
C ILE A 53 1.24 1.79 17.96
N LEU A 54 -0.02 1.44 17.73
CA LEU A 54 -0.85 0.72 18.71
C LEU A 54 -0.28 -0.66 19.04
N CYS A 55 0.25 -1.39 18.05
CA CYS A 55 0.95 -2.65 18.26
C CYS A 55 2.21 -2.50 19.15
N GLN A 56 2.84 -1.33 19.17
CA GLN A 56 4.03 -1.05 20.00
C GLN A 56 3.69 -0.66 21.43
N VAL A 57 2.65 0.16 21.61
CA VAL A 57 2.23 0.68 22.91
C VAL A 57 1.65 -0.43 23.79
N TYR A 58 1.04 -1.45 23.18
CA TYR A 58 0.45 -2.59 23.87
C TYR A 58 1.19 -3.90 23.54
N PRO A 59 2.40 -4.12 24.09
CA PRO A 59 3.10 -5.38 23.89
C PRO A 59 2.30 -6.55 24.49
N SER A 60 2.47 -7.72 23.86
CA SER A 60 1.75 -9.01 24.06
C SER A 60 1.38 -9.45 25.48
N LYS A 61 1.95 -8.83 26.53
CA LYS A 61 1.70 -9.18 27.93
C LYS A 61 0.48 -8.47 28.55
N ALA A 62 -0.08 -7.43 27.93
CA ALA A 62 -1.12 -6.61 28.54
C ALA A 62 -2.57 -7.03 28.19
N ASN A 63 -2.86 -7.45 26.95
CA ASN A 63 -4.19 -7.95 26.54
C ASN A 63 -4.16 -8.59 25.14
N ASN A 64 -4.31 -9.92 25.04
CA ASN A 64 -4.25 -10.66 23.77
C ASN A 64 -5.30 -10.18 22.75
N TRP A 65 -6.50 -9.81 23.21
CA TRP A 65 -7.59 -9.33 22.35
C TRP A 65 -7.28 -7.98 21.70
N LEU A 66 -6.62 -7.09 22.44
CA LEU A 66 -6.25 -5.77 21.92
C LEU A 66 -5.16 -5.89 20.85
N GLN A 67 -4.19 -6.78 21.06
CA GLN A 67 -3.14 -7.02 20.06
C GLN A 67 -3.70 -7.62 18.75
N ILE A 68 -4.69 -8.51 18.85
CA ILE A 68 -5.41 -9.04 17.68
C ILE A 68 -6.15 -7.90 16.96
N ALA A 69 -6.86 -7.05 17.70
CA ALA A 69 -7.57 -5.90 17.12
C ALA A 69 -6.62 -4.92 16.41
N CYS A 70 -5.47 -4.58 17.02
CA CYS A 70 -4.47 -3.71 16.40
C CYS A 70 -3.88 -4.32 15.11
N THR A 71 -3.63 -5.63 15.11
CA THR A 71 -3.14 -6.35 13.92
C THR A 71 -4.20 -6.35 12.81
N LEU A 72 -5.48 -6.53 13.16
CA LEU A 72 -6.58 -6.46 12.19
C LEU A 72 -6.73 -5.06 11.58
N VAL A 73 -6.60 -4.01 12.39
CA VAL A 73 -6.62 -2.62 11.88
C VAL A 73 -5.44 -2.37 10.94
N LEU A 74 -4.24 -2.82 11.29
CA LEU A 74 -3.05 -2.72 10.44
C LEU A 74 -3.25 -3.43 9.10
N VAL A 75 -3.65 -4.71 9.14
CA VAL A 75 -3.81 -5.56 7.94
C VAL A 75 -4.99 -5.09 7.10
N GLY A 76 -6.12 -4.76 7.73
CA GLY A 76 -7.28 -4.22 7.04
C GLY A 76 -6.94 -2.92 6.32
N SER A 77 -6.22 -2.01 7.00
CA SER A 77 -5.73 -0.75 6.42
C SER A 77 -4.82 -0.94 5.23
N PHE A 78 -3.92 -1.92 5.30
CA PHE A 78 -3.09 -2.29 4.17
C PHE A 78 -3.93 -2.83 3.01
N CYS A 79 -4.86 -3.75 3.26
CA CYS A 79 -5.64 -4.42 2.24
C CYS A 79 -6.52 -3.47 1.41
N PHE A 80 -7.21 -2.51 2.05
CA PHE A 80 -8.07 -1.57 1.32
C PHE A 80 -7.31 -0.42 0.63
N SER A 81 -6.03 -0.24 0.95
CA SER A 81 -5.22 0.89 0.52
C SER A 81 -4.07 0.41 -0.37
N ILE A 82 -2.84 0.44 0.13
CA ILE A 82 -1.63 0.09 -0.62
C ILE A 82 -1.69 -1.33 -1.22
N GLY A 83 -2.27 -2.29 -0.51
CA GLY A 83 -2.28 -3.70 -0.92
C GLY A 83 -3.05 -3.96 -2.22
N SER A 84 -4.07 -3.16 -2.51
CA SER A 84 -4.93 -3.28 -3.69
C SER A 84 -4.71 -2.12 -4.66
N LEU A 85 -4.81 -0.88 -4.17
CA LEU A 85 -4.69 0.32 -4.99
C LEU A 85 -3.26 0.67 -5.36
N GLY A 86 -2.27 0.29 -4.55
CA GLY A 86 -0.87 0.62 -4.83
C GLY A 86 -0.39 0.05 -6.16
N TRP A 87 -0.79 -1.18 -6.47
CA TRP A 87 -0.49 -1.82 -7.76
C TRP A 87 -1.23 -1.17 -8.92
N LEU A 88 -2.52 -0.86 -8.74
CA LEU A 88 -3.34 -0.21 -9.76
C LEU A 88 -2.79 1.18 -10.12
N ILE A 89 -2.63 2.05 -9.12
CA ILE A 89 -2.19 3.43 -9.31
C ILE A 89 -0.79 3.46 -9.90
N SER A 90 0.11 2.52 -9.54
CA SER A 90 1.44 2.45 -10.16
C SER A 90 1.40 2.25 -11.68
N THR A 91 0.34 1.64 -12.20
CA THR A 91 0.13 1.48 -13.66
C THR A 91 -0.58 2.66 -14.31
N GLU A 92 -1.36 3.44 -13.54
CA GLU A 92 -2.05 4.64 -14.02
C GLU A 92 -1.12 5.86 -14.08
N LEU A 93 -0.06 5.89 -13.26
CA LEU A 93 0.90 6.99 -13.20
C LEU A 93 1.94 6.96 -14.33
N VAL A 94 2.07 5.84 -15.04
CA VAL A 94 3.10 5.65 -16.05
C VAL A 94 2.45 5.56 -17.43
N PRO A 95 2.96 6.28 -18.44
CA PRO A 95 2.45 6.15 -19.80
C PRO A 95 2.62 4.73 -20.32
N GLU A 96 1.66 4.27 -21.12
CA GLU A 96 1.59 2.89 -21.60
C GLU A 96 2.87 2.44 -22.31
N ALA A 97 3.50 3.35 -23.07
CA ALA A 97 4.77 3.10 -23.76
C ALA A 97 5.93 2.69 -22.83
N LEU A 98 5.92 3.14 -21.56
CA LEU A 98 6.93 2.82 -20.54
C LEU A 98 6.43 1.78 -19.52
N GLY A 99 5.21 1.26 -19.69
CA GLY A 99 4.57 0.34 -18.74
C GLY A 99 5.40 -0.93 -18.48
N ALA A 100 6.00 -1.51 -19.53
CA ALA A 100 6.81 -2.73 -19.37
C ALA A 100 8.10 -2.48 -18.57
N THR A 101 8.83 -1.40 -18.86
CA THR A 101 10.09 -1.05 -18.19
C THR A 101 9.83 -0.62 -16.74
N SER A 102 8.85 0.26 -16.52
CA SER A 102 8.46 0.71 -15.18
C SER A 102 7.96 -0.46 -14.32
N GLY A 103 7.13 -1.34 -14.89
CA GLY A 103 6.65 -2.54 -14.24
C GLY A 103 7.77 -3.48 -13.82
N ALA A 104 8.76 -3.71 -14.69
CA ALA A 104 9.93 -4.55 -14.37
C ALA A 104 10.77 -3.96 -13.22
N VAL A 105 11.03 -2.65 -13.25
CA VAL A 105 11.80 -1.96 -12.20
C VAL A 105 11.05 -1.96 -10.87
N SER A 106 9.76 -1.61 -10.88
CA SER A 106 8.89 -1.64 -9.69
C SER A 106 8.83 -3.03 -9.06
N THR A 107 8.65 -4.05 -9.91
CA THR A 107 8.61 -5.46 -9.50
C THR A 107 9.94 -5.89 -8.89
N PHE A 108 11.08 -5.55 -9.51
CA PHE A 108 12.39 -5.84 -8.97
C PHE A 108 12.56 -5.27 -7.55
N PHE A 109 12.32 -3.97 -7.36
CA PHE A 109 12.45 -3.35 -6.04
C PHE A 109 11.49 -3.95 -5.00
N THR A 110 10.26 -4.27 -5.40
CA THR A 110 9.28 -4.91 -4.51
C THR A 110 9.78 -6.25 -4.00
N TRP A 111 10.24 -7.13 -4.89
CA TRP A 111 10.74 -8.45 -4.50
C TRP A 111 12.06 -8.38 -3.76
N THR A 112 12.95 -7.45 -4.13
CA THR A 112 14.18 -7.20 -3.38
C THR A 112 13.88 -6.76 -1.95
N ALA A 113 12.99 -5.79 -1.75
CA ALA A 113 12.58 -5.37 -0.41
C ALA A 113 11.93 -6.52 0.39
N GLN A 114 11.08 -7.31 -0.25
CA GLN A 114 10.45 -8.49 0.35
C GLN A 114 11.50 -9.52 0.81
N PHE A 115 12.56 -9.75 0.02
CA PHE A 115 13.67 -10.63 0.38
C PHE A 115 14.42 -10.13 1.61
N PHE A 116 14.83 -8.86 1.63
CA PHE A 116 15.53 -8.26 2.77
C PHE A 116 14.69 -8.32 4.05
N ILE A 117 13.40 -7.96 3.96
CA ILE A 117 12.50 -8.05 5.11
C ILE A 117 12.38 -9.50 5.58
N GLY A 118 12.20 -10.47 4.66
CA GLY A 118 12.07 -11.89 5.01
C GLY A 118 13.30 -12.47 5.71
N VAL A 119 14.51 -12.04 5.33
CA VAL A 119 15.77 -12.53 5.90
C VAL A 119 16.12 -11.83 7.21
N TYR A 120 16.07 -10.50 7.24
CA TYR A 120 16.64 -9.71 8.34
C TYR A 120 15.64 -9.38 9.44
N PHE A 121 14.33 -9.29 9.14
CA PHE A 121 13.35 -8.84 10.12
C PHE A 121 13.29 -9.75 11.36
N GLN A 122 13.41 -11.07 11.17
CA GLN A 122 13.39 -12.02 12.29
C GLN A 122 14.61 -11.85 13.22
N GLN A 123 15.76 -11.43 12.69
CA GLN A 123 16.96 -11.16 13.48
C GLN A 123 16.87 -9.83 14.22
N ILE A 124 16.26 -8.81 13.60
CA ILE A 124 16.08 -7.47 14.19
C ILE A 124 15.01 -7.50 15.29
N SER A 125 13.90 -8.21 15.06
CA SER A 125 12.78 -8.36 16.00
C SER A 125 13.05 -9.31 17.17
N ASN A 126 14.25 -9.92 17.21
CA ASN A 126 14.67 -10.73 18.35
C ASN A 126 14.67 -9.88 19.64
N PRO A 127 14.07 -10.36 20.76
CA PRO A 127 14.04 -9.64 22.03
C PRO A 127 15.41 -9.20 22.56
N GLY A 128 16.50 -9.86 22.17
CA GLY A 128 17.87 -9.47 22.53
C GLY A 128 18.44 -8.27 21.76
N HIS A 129 17.75 -7.82 20.70
CA HIS A 129 18.11 -6.65 19.91
C HIS A 129 17.04 -5.57 20.08
N TRP A 130 16.16 -5.39 19.08
CA TRP A 130 15.15 -4.33 19.07
C TRP A 130 13.79 -4.84 19.55
N GLY A 131 13.58 -6.16 19.64
CA GLY A 131 12.34 -6.75 20.12
C GLY A 131 11.11 -6.17 19.41
N THR A 132 10.10 -5.75 20.20
CA THR A 132 8.88 -5.13 19.66
C THR A 132 9.19 -3.82 18.92
N HIS A 133 10.24 -3.07 19.29
CA HIS A 133 10.60 -1.80 18.64
C HIS A 133 10.96 -1.94 17.14
N ALA A 134 11.26 -3.14 16.65
CA ALA A 134 11.53 -3.38 15.22
C ALA A 134 10.38 -2.91 14.30
N PHE A 135 9.13 -2.92 14.76
CA PHE A 135 7.99 -2.42 13.98
C PHE A 135 7.99 -0.91 13.73
N PHE A 136 8.80 -0.12 14.45
CA PHE A 136 8.97 1.32 14.17
C PHE A 136 9.57 1.57 12.78
N ILE A 137 10.37 0.63 12.27
CA ILE A 137 10.91 0.73 10.91
C ILE A 137 9.76 0.81 9.91
N PHE A 138 8.75 -0.05 10.02
CA PHE A 138 7.59 0.00 9.13
C PHE A 138 6.77 1.28 9.30
N ALA A 139 6.57 1.74 10.53
CA ALA A 139 5.86 3.00 10.78
C ALA A 139 6.59 4.20 10.13
N SER A 140 7.92 4.25 10.23
CA SER A 140 8.73 5.31 9.61
C SER A 140 8.65 5.30 8.08
N VAL A 141 8.73 4.12 7.46
CA VAL A 141 8.61 3.98 6.00
C VAL A 141 7.21 4.38 5.53
N MET A 142 6.16 3.97 6.26
CA MET A 142 4.79 4.38 5.96
C MET A 142 4.56 5.87 6.12
N PHE A 143 5.22 6.51 7.09
CA PHE A 143 5.18 7.96 7.26
C PHE A 143 5.81 8.68 6.07
N VAL A 144 6.99 8.24 5.61
CA VAL A 144 7.61 8.79 4.39
C VAL A 144 6.73 8.57 3.17
N PHE A 145 6.13 7.38 3.03
CA PHE A 145 5.21 7.06 1.95
C PHE A 145 3.97 7.96 1.96
N PHE A 146 3.42 8.28 3.13
CA PHE A 146 2.29 9.20 3.26
C PHE A 146 2.60 10.57 2.64
N PHE A 147 3.78 11.15 2.94
CA PHE A 147 4.19 12.42 2.34
C PHE A 147 4.46 12.29 0.85
N PHE A 148 5.04 11.17 0.41
CA PHE A 148 5.23 10.92 -1.01
C PHE A 148 3.88 10.94 -1.76
N VAL A 149 2.88 10.21 -1.26
CA VAL A 149 1.52 10.23 -1.84
C VAL A 149 0.90 11.62 -1.77
N TRP A 150 1.10 12.34 -0.66
CA TRP A 150 0.54 13.67 -0.51
C TRP A 150 1.06 14.66 -1.55
N PHE A 151 2.36 14.64 -1.85
CA PHE A 151 3.00 15.62 -2.74
C PHE A 151 3.11 15.18 -4.21
N PHE A 152 3.35 13.90 -4.48
CA PHE A 152 3.75 13.42 -5.82
C PHE A 152 2.68 12.61 -6.55
N VAL A 153 1.64 12.16 -5.86
CA VAL A 153 0.57 11.35 -6.46
C VAL A 153 -0.66 12.24 -6.72
N PRO A 154 -0.99 12.56 -7.99
CA PRO A 154 -2.20 13.25 -8.35
C PRO A 154 -3.43 12.34 -8.17
N GLU A 155 -4.62 12.91 -8.28
CA GLU A 155 -5.84 12.11 -8.33
C GLU A 155 -5.93 11.43 -9.70
N THR A 156 -6.06 10.10 -9.72
CA THR A 156 -6.13 9.30 -10.96
C THR A 156 -7.56 8.88 -11.33
N ARG A 157 -8.54 9.14 -10.46
CA ARG A 157 -9.92 8.72 -10.66
C ARG A 157 -10.58 9.46 -11.83
N ASN A 158 -11.21 8.70 -12.72
CA ASN A 158 -11.94 9.16 -13.92
C ASN A 158 -11.06 9.91 -14.94
N GLU A 159 -9.75 9.79 -14.83
CA GLU A 159 -8.79 10.41 -15.73
C GLU A 159 -8.15 9.34 -16.59
N THR A 160 -7.82 9.67 -17.83
CA THR A 160 -7.07 8.76 -18.70
C THR A 160 -5.58 8.75 -18.31
N THR A 161 -4.88 7.65 -18.58
CA THR A 161 -3.44 7.53 -18.36
C THR A 161 -2.66 8.65 -19.07
N ASP A 162 -3.13 9.07 -20.26
CA ASP A 162 -2.52 10.16 -21.02
C ASP A 162 -2.69 11.52 -20.31
N GLU A 163 -3.88 11.81 -19.75
CA GLU A 163 -4.13 13.02 -18.98
C GLU A 163 -3.31 13.07 -17.68
N ILE A 164 -3.15 11.93 -17.00
CA ILE A 164 -2.31 11.83 -15.80
C ILE A 164 -0.85 12.03 -16.18
N THR A 165 -0.40 11.45 -17.29
CA THR A 165 0.98 11.60 -17.75
C THR A 165 1.26 13.05 -18.15
N ALA A 166 0.30 13.74 -18.77
CA ALA A 166 0.42 15.16 -19.12
C ALA A 166 0.73 16.03 -17.89
N LEU A 167 0.19 15.71 -16.71
CA LEU A 167 0.49 16.45 -15.46
C LEU A 167 1.96 16.41 -15.06
N TYR A 168 2.73 15.43 -15.53
CA TYR A 168 4.14 15.27 -15.22
C TYR A 168 5.08 15.93 -16.26
N TYR A 169 4.58 16.31 -17.43
CA TYR A 169 5.37 17.00 -18.46
C TYR A 169 5.28 18.53 -18.29
N THR A 170 6.42 19.20 -18.45
CA THR A 170 6.52 20.67 -18.32
C THR A 170 6.49 21.38 -19.68
N ASP A 171 6.73 20.66 -20.77
CA ASP A 171 6.72 21.20 -22.13
C ASP A 171 5.28 21.37 -22.64
N GLU A 172 4.91 22.60 -22.99
CA GLU A 172 3.57 23.00 -23.42
C GLU A 172 3.09 22.23 -24.68
N GLU A 173 4.01 21.93 -25.60
CA GLU A 173 3.75 21.16 -26.82
C GLU A 173 3.41 19.69 -26.51
N THR A 174 4.08 19.10 -25.51
CA THR A 174 3.83 17.71 -25.10
C THR A 174 2.56 17.64 -24.26
N TYR A 175 2.31 18.63 -23.38
CA TYR A 175 1.06 18.73 -22.62
C TYR A 175 -0.16 18.84 -23.54
N ALA A 176 -0.11 19.72 -24.55
CA ALA A 176 -1.20 19.92 -25.50
C ALA A 176 -1.47 18.69 -26.38
N ALA A 177 -0.47 17.82 -26.59
CA ALA A 177 -0.64 16.58 -27.33
C ALA A 177 -1.46 15.50 -26.58
N PHE A 178 -1.47 15.55 -25.24
CA PHE A 178 -2.12 14.55 -24.38
C PHE A 178 -3.32 15.08 -23.59
N ALA A 179 -3.49 16.41 -23.47
CA ALA A 179 -4.59 17.02 -22.74
C ALA A 179 -5.91 17.04 -23.54
N THR A 180 -7.03 16.78 -22.87
CA THR A 180 -8.36 16.89 -23.48
C THR A 180 -8.74 18.35 -23.79
N PRO A 181 -9.59 18.59 -24.82
CA PRO A 181 -10.01 19.95 -25.21
C PRO A 181 -10.64 20.76 -24.07
N ALA A 182 -11.28 20.09 -23.12
CA ALA A 182 -11.91 20.73 -21.96
C ALA A 182 -10.90 21.31 -20.95
N LYS A 183 -9.73 20.67 -20.78
CA LYS A 183 -8.66 21.15 -19.88
C LYS A 183 -7.82 22.25 -20.51
N LEU A 184 -7.62 22.19 -21.83
CA LEU A 184 -7.00 23.28 -22.59
C LEU A 184 -7.81 24.59 -22.51
N ALA A 185 -9.14 24.50 -22.47
CA ALA A 185 -10.02 25.68 -22.36
C ALA A 185 -9.96 26.38 -20.98
N THR A 186 -9.50 25.70 -19.93
CA THR A 186 -9.33 26.30 -18.59
C THR A 186 -7.98 27.01 -18.39
N MET A 187 -7.05 26.88 -19.34
CA MET A 187 -5.75 27.56 -19.32
C MET A 187 -5.72 28.85 -20.16
N ALA A 188 -6.77 29.11 -20.95
CA ALA A 188 -6.96 30.32 -21.75
C ALA A 188 -7.79 31.37 -20.99
#